data_AF-A0A8J4SVG7-F1
#
_entry.id   AF-A0A8J4SVG7-F1
#
_cell.length_a   1.000
_cell.length_b   1.000
_cell.length_c   1.000
_cell.angle_alpha   90.00
_cell.angle_beta   90.00
_cell.angle_gamma   90.00
#
_symmetry.space_group_name_H-M   'P 1'
#
loop_
_entity.id
_entity.type
_entity.pdbx_description
1 polymer ?
#
loop_
_entity_poly.entity_id
_entity_poly.type
_entity_poly.pdbx_seq_one_letter_code
_entity_poly.pdbx_strand_id
1 'polypeptide(L)'
;MDTRQFSIWGKRMVDFICEYLDTIGSQRVIPTVEPGYLRPLLPEKAPEQPEEWPEIFRDIKQLILPGLTHWQHPRFHAYFPAASSTPSIMGDMLSAAFGCLGFSWAASPAITELEIVMMDWLVDLFGLPAHFSHKSGKGGGVLQSSASDCVLVSMLAARHRAIELHKHRFLGEGNPEAAVLSHLVAYASTLAHSCVEKASMICFVKFHQIETDENHAMNGSALNSAIEEDMKKGLIPFYVSSDCCHVGSVLH
;
A
#
# COMPACT_ATOMS: atom_id res chain seq x y z
N MET A 1 -18.69 -27.12 4.95
CA MET A 1 -17.65 -27.60 5.88
C MET A 1 -18.05 -27.21 7.30
N ASP A 2 -17.97 -28.12 8.27
CA ASP A 2 -18.18 -27.82 9.69
C ASP A 2 -16.84 -27.58 10.45
N THR A 3 -16.90 -27.31 11.76
CA THR A 3 -15.70 -27.04 12.58
C THR A 3 -14.78 -28.26 12.73
N ARG A 4 -15.32 -29.48 12.66
CA ARG A 4 -14.53 -30.72 12.73
C ARG A 4 -13.72 -30.90 11.46
N GLN A 5 -14.35 -30.73 10.30
CA GLN A 5 -13.68 -30.73 9.01
C GLN A 5 -12.67 -29.59 8.91
N PHE A 6 -13.01 -28.39 9.41
CA PHE A 6 -12.08 -27.26 9.48
C PHE A 6 -10.84 -27.60 10.32
N SER A 7 -10.99 -28.27 11.46
CA SER A 7 -9.82 -28.67 12.28
C SER A 7 -8.89 -29.63 11.52
N ILE A 8 -9.44 -30.56 10.75
CA ILE A 8 -8.66 -31.51 9.94
C ILE A 8 -7.93 -30.77 8.80
N TRP A 9 -8.66 -30.01 8.01
CA TRP A 9 -8.12 -29.34 6.83
C TRP A 9 -7.26 -28.12 7.17
N GLY A 10 -7.57 -27.42 8.26
CA GLY A 10 -6.75 -26.33 8.80
C GLY A 10 -5.38 -26.82 9.23
N LYS A 11 -5.30 -27.95 9.96
CA LYS A 11 -3.99 -28.58 10.29
C LYS A 11 -3.24 -28.99 9.03
N ARG A 12 -3.93 -29.60 8.06
CA ARG A 12 -3.32 -29.98 6.78
C ARG A 12 -2.81 -28.79 5.98
N MET A 13 -3.51 -27.65 6.04
CA MET A 13 -3.08 -26.40 5.42
C MET A 13 -1.82 -25.85 6.09
N VAL A 14 -1.77 -25.86 7.43
CA VAL A 14 -0.58 -25.46 8.19
C VAL A 14 0.62 -26.34 7.81
N ASP A 15 0.45 -27.66 7.77
CA ASP A 15 1.52 -28.58 7.35
C ASP A 15 2.01 -28.27 5.93
N PHE A 16 1.08 -27.98 5.00
CA PHE A 16 1.40 -27.61 3.63
C PHE A 16 2.16 -26.28 3.53
N ILE A 17 1.77 -25.27 4.33
CA ILE A 17 2.48 -23.98 4.37
C ILE A 17 3.91 -24.17 4.88
N CYS A 18 4.11 -24.96 5.94
CA CYS A 18 5.44 -25.28 6.46
C CYS A 18 6.29 -25.99 5.39
N GLU A 19 5.75 -27.04 4.77
CA GLU A 19 6.43 -27.76 3.68
C GLU A 19 6.81 -26.81 2.53
N TYR A 20 5.89 -25.92 2.12
CA TYR A 20 6.13 -24.95 1.08
C TYR A 20 7.24 -23.97 1.43
N LEU A 21 7.22 -23.38 2.63
CA LEU A 21 8.23 -22.42 3.08
C LEU A 21 9.60 -23.07 3.26
N ASP A 22 9.66 -24.29 3.81
CA ASP A 22 10.92 -25.02 4.02
C ASP A 22 11.57 -25.45 2.69
N THR A 23 10.75 -25.75 1.67
CA THR A 23 11.23 -26.24 0.38
C THR A 23 11.28 -25.17 -0.71
N ILE A 24 10.84 -23.93 -0.44
CA ILE A 24 10.73 -22.87 -1.46
C ILE A 24 12.05 -22.60 -2.20
N GLY A 25 13.19 -22.77 -1.53
CA GLY A 25 14.52 -22.57 -2.12
C GLY A 25 14.88 -23.58 -3.22
N SER A 26 14.16 -24.72 -3.29
CA SER A 26 14.30 -25.71 -4.35
C SER A 26 13.38 -25.46 -5.55
N GLN A 27 12.40 -24.56 -5.41
CA GLN A 27 11.46 -24.22 -6.46
C GLN A 27 12.10 -23.30 -7.50
N ARG A 28 11.52 -23.23 -8.69
CA ARG A 28 11.88 -22.21 -9.68
C ARG A 28 11.31 -20.86 -9.21
N VAL A 29 12.08 -19.78 -9.25
CA VAL A 29 11.63 -18.46 -8.78
C VAL A 29 10.48 -17.87 -9.61
N ILE A 30 10.61 -17.89 -10.94
CA ILE A 30 9.67 -17.30 -11.91
C ILE A 30 8.98 -18.44 -12.66
N PRO A 31 7.65 -18.40 -12.86
CA PRO A 31 6.93 -19.47 -13.53
C PRO A 31 7.27 -19.54 -15.03
N THR A 32 6.96 -20.68 -15.67
CA THR A 32 7.17 -20.91 -17.12
C THR A 32 5.86 -20.91 -17.92
N VAL A 33 4.86 -20.21 -17.42
CA VAL A 33 3.51 -20.15 -17.99
C VAL A 33 3.30 -18.85 -18.76
N GLU A 34 2.38 -18.87 -19.73
CA GLU A 34 2.02 -17.69 -20.52
C GLU A 34 0.76 -16.99 -19.98
N PRO A 35 0.57 -15.69 -20.23
CA PRO A 35 -0.67 -14.99 -19.89
C PRO A 35 -1.91 -15.74 -20.42
N GLY A 36 -2.83 -16.07 -19.51
CA GLY A 36 -4.04 -16.83 -19.82
C GLY A 36 -3.96 -18.35 -19.61
N TYR A 37 -2.82 -18.91 -19.19
CA TYR A 37 -2.62 -20.37 -19.02
C TYR A 37 -3.66 -21.06 -18.12
N LEU A 38 -4.17 -20.38 -17.09
CA LEU A 38 -5.00 -21.00 -16.05
C LEU A 38 -6.44 -21.25 -16.50
N ARG A 39 -6.99 -20.35 -17.33
CA ARG A 39 -8.39 -20.42 -17.78
C ARG A 39 -8.76 -21.75 -18.45
N PRO A 40 -7.97 -22.32 -19.39
CA PRO A 40 -8.29 -23.61 -19.99
C PRO A 40 -8.13 -24.81 -19.04
N LEU A 41 -7.54 -24.62 -17.85
CA LEU A 41 -7.35 -25.68 -16.85
C LEU A 41 -8.49 -25.74 -15.83
N LEU A 42 -9.37 -24.74 -15.81
CA LEU A 42 -10.47 -24.63 -14.86
C LEU A 42 -11.82 -24.85 -15.57
N PRO A 43 -12.87 -25.30 -14.85
CA PRO A 43 -14.22 -25.34 -15.39
C PRO A 43 -14.71 -23.96 -15.85
N GLU A 44 -15.53 -23.92 -16.90
CA GLU A 44 -16.10 -22.65 -17.40
C GLU A 44 -17.08 -21.98 -16.43
N LYS A 45 -17.62 -22.75 -15.48
CA LYS A 45 -18.60 -22.31 -14.48
C LYS A 45 -18.20 -22.78 -13.10
N ALA A 46 -18.55 -22.00 -12.09
CA ALA A 46 -18.42 -22.42 -10.70
C ALA A 46 -19.27 -23.67 -10.44
N PRO A 47 -18.81 -24.58 -9.55
CA PRO A 47 -19.56 -25.79 -9.23
C PRO A 47 -20.86 -25.44 -8.48
N GLU A 48 -21.97 -26.07 -8.85
CA GLU A 48 -23.26 -25.91 -8.16
C GLU A 48 -23.32 -26.67 -6.83
N GLN A 49 -22.47 -27.69 -6.69
CA GLN A 49 -22.36 -28.51 -5.49
C GLN A 49 -20.98 -28.34 -4.86
N PRO A 50 -20.86 -28.48 -3.53
CA PRO A 50 -19.56 -28.41 -2.86
C PRO A 50 -18.58 -29.44 -3.42
N GLU A 51 -17.34 -29.02 -3.66
CA GLU A 51 -16.24 -29.91 -3.99
C GLU A 51 -15.52 -30.40 -2.74
N GLU A 52 -14.93 -31.59 -2.85
CA GLU A 52 -14.19 -32.20 -1.76
C GLU A 52 -12.80 -31.54 -1.61
N TRP A 53 -12.40 -31.25 -0.37
CA TRP A 53 -11.11 -30.62 -0.06
C TRP A 53 -9.87 -31.31 -0.64
N PRO A 54 -9.78 -32.66 -0.72
CA PRO A 54 -8.67 -33.32 -1.40
C PRO A 54 -8.49 -32.86 -2.86
N GLU A 55 -9.58 -32.62 -3.58
CA GLU A 55 -9.56 -32.16 -4.97
C GLU A 55 -9.05 -30.72 -5.03
N ILE A 56 -9.53 -29.85 -4.14
CA ILE A 56 -9.05 -28.46 -4.02
C ILE A 56 -7.54 -28.41 -3.72
N PHE A 57 -7.06 -29.24 -2.77
CA PHE A 57 -5.63 -29.33 -2.46
C PHE A 57 -4.79 -29.85 -3.63
N ARG A 58 -5.32 -30.81 -4.39
CA ARG A 58 -4.66 -31.29 -5.62
C ARG A 58 -4.53 -30.15 -6.62
N ASP A 59 -5.59 -29.37 -6.82
CA ASP A 59 -5.62 -28.31 -7.81
C ASP A 59 -4.73 -27.12 -7.41
N ILE A 60 -4.61 -26.80 -6.11
CA ILE A 60 -3.60 -25.85 -5.62
C ILE A 60 -2.19 -26.30 -6.05
N LYS A 61 -1.86 -27.58 -5.87
CA LYS A 61 -0.53 -28.09 -6.20
C LYS A 61 -0.28 -28.19 -7.71
N GLN A 62 -1.28 -28.59 -8.49
CA GLN A 62 -1.13 -28.89 -9.92
C GLN A 62 -1.37 -27.69 -10.83
N LEU A 63 -2.31 -26.81 -10.46
CA LEU A 63 -2.77 -25.72 -11.33
C LEU A 63 -2.27 -24.36 -10.86
N ILE A 64 -2.19 -24.14 -9.54
CA ILE A 64 -1.84 -22.82 -8.97
C ILE A 64 -0.34 -22.68 -8.75
N LEU A 65 0.30 -23.60 -8.02
CA LEU A 65 1.74 -23.53 -7.70
C LEU A 65 2.63 -23.30 -8.94
N PRO A 66 2.43 -23.96 -10.09
CA PRO A 66 3.30 -23.76 -11.27
C PRO A 66 3.25 -22.35 -11.87
N GLY A 67 2.21 -21.57 -11.57
CA GLY A 67 2.07 -20.19 -12.03
C GLY A 67 2.42 -19.13 -11.00
N LEU A 68 2.90 -19.51 -9.82
CA LEU A 68 3.34 -18.54 -8.81
C LEU A 68 4.75 -18.04 -9.13
N THR A 69 4.93 -16.72 -9.04
CA THR A 69 6.25 -16.14 -8.77
C THR A 69 6.51 -16.28 -7.27
N HIS A 70 7.59 -16.93 -6.89
CA HIS A 70 7.89 -17.23 -5.49
C HIS A 70 8.61 -16.06 -4.81
N TRP A 71 7.85 -15.05 -4.38
CA TRP A 71 8.38 -13.83 -3.74
C TRP A 71 9.24 -14.09 -2.48
N GLN A 72 8.95 -15.16 -1.75
CA GLN A 72 9.70 -15.53 -0.54
C GLN A 72 10.92 -16.43 -0.84
N HIS A 73 11.21 -16.71 -2.11
CA HIS A 73 12.38 -17.50 -2.48
C HIS A 73 13.66 -16.68 -2.20
N PRO A 74 14.72 -17.25 -1.57
CA PRO A 74 16.00 -16.57 -1.32
C PRO A 74 16.74 -15.99 -2.53
N ARG A 75 16.33 -16.34 -3.76
CA ARG A 75 16.91 -15.87 -5.02
C ARG A 75 16.00 -14.91 -5.77
N PHE A 76 14.88 -14.52 -5.16
CA PHE A 76 14.01 -13.47 -5.69
C PHE A 76 14.61 -12.11 -5.32
N HIS A 77 15.19 -11.44 -6.32
CA HIS A 77 15.85 -10.14 -6.17
C HIS A 77 15.20 -9.05 -7.04
N ALA A 78 13.95 -9.28 -7.46
CA ALA A 78 13.16 -8.27 -8.16
C ALA A 78 12.36 -7.42 -7.15
N TYR A 79 12.19 -6.14 -7.46
CA TYR A 79 11.45 -5.17 -6.63
C TYR A 79 12.01 -5.04 -5.20
N PHE A 80 11.21 -4.46 -4.30
CA PHE A 80 11.43 -4.54 -2.86
C PHE A 80 10.77 -5.79 -2.26
N PRO A 81 11.30 -6.33 -1.15
CA PRO A 81 10.72 -7.48 -0.48
C PRO A 81 9.27 -7.23 -0.04
N ALA A 82 8.39 -8.22 -0.27
CA ALA A 82 7.06 -8.26 0.33
C ALA A 82 7.14 -9.08 1.63
N ALA A 83 6.91 -8.45 2.78
CA ALA A 83 7.05 -9.10 4.08
C ALA A 83 6.07 -10.27 4.24
N SER A 84 6.58 -11.42 4.67
CA SER A 84 5.78 -12.57 5.09
C SER A 84 6.51 -13.30 6.21
N SER A 85 5.77 -13.69 7.26
CA SER A 85 6.33 -14.42 8.39
C SER A 85 5.28 -15.35 8.99
N THR A 86 5.71 -16.44 9.62
CA THR A 86 4.78 -17.38 10.26
C THR A 86 3.94 -16.73 11.37
N PRO A 87 4.43 -15.77 12.18
CA PRO A 87 3.57 -15.01 13.10
C PRO A 87 2.51 -14.16 12.38
N SER A 88 2.83 -13.55 11.24
CA SER A 88 1.88 -12.77 10.44
C SER A 88 0.78 -13.67 9.86
N ILE A 89 1.12 -14.84 9.33
CA ILE A 89 0.14 -15.82 8.84
C ILE A 89 -0.82 -16.25 9.96
N MET A 90 -0.28 -16.48 11.17
CA MET A 90 -1.10 -16.82 12.35
C MET A 90 -2.01 -15.67 12.77
N GLY A 91 -1.51 -14.43 12.73
CA GLY A 91 -2.30 -13.22 12.98
C GLY A 91 -3.47 -13.07 12.02
N ASP A 92 -3.23 -13.27 10.73
CA ASP A 92 -4.27 -13.21 9.69
C ASP A 92 -5.31 -14.32 9.85
N MET A 93 -4.88 -15.54 10.20
CA MET A 93 -5.81 -16.64 10.49
C MET A 93 -6.74 -16.31 11.66
N LEU A 94 -6.22 -15.66 12.70
CA LEU A 94 -7.03 -15.23 13.85
C LEU A 94 -7.96 -14.07 13.47
N SER A 95 -7.46 -13.09 12.71
CA SER A 95 -8.24 -11.96 12.20
C SER A 95 -9.43 -12.45 11.38
N ALA A 96 -9.20 -13.40 10.46
CA ALA A 96 -10.23 -14.02 9.65
C ALA A 96 -11.27 -14.80 10.48
N ALA A 97 -10.84 -15.46 11.57
CA ALA A 97 -11.75 -16.19 12.46
C ALA A 97 -12.68 -15.25 13.24
N PHE A 98 -12.20 -14.05 13.64
CA PHE A 98 -13.04 -13.05 14.30
C PHE A 98 -13.98 -12.33 13.34
N GLY A 99 -13.55 -12.09 12.09
CA GLY A 99 -14.39 -11.52 11.04
C GLY A 99 -15.02 -10.17 11.41
N CYS A 100 -14.38 -9.41 12.30
CA CYS A 100 -14.91 -8.15 12.81
C CYS A 100 -14.56 -6.99 11.87
N LEU A 101 -15.43 -5.97 11.84
CA LEU A 101 -15.21 -4.75 11.06
C LEU A 101 -15.03 -3.55 11.99
N GLY A 102 -13.91 -2.85 11.86
CA GLY A 102 -13.51 -1.71 12.71
C GLY A 102 -13.91 -0.33 12.19
N PHE A 103 -15.05 -0.18 11.51
CA PHE A 103 -15.46 1.13 10.94
C PHE A 103 -15.85 2.18 11.99
N SER A 104 -16.09 1.74 13.22
CA SER A 104 -16.28 2.60 14.39
C SER A 104 -15.81 1.84 15.63
N TRP A 105 -15.44 2.58 16.69
CA TRP A 105 -15.04 1.97 17.96
C TRP A 105 -16.11 1.03 18.51
N ALA A 106 -17.39 1.39 18.41
CA ALA A 106 -18.50 0.57 18.89
C ALA A 106 -18.68 -0.75 18.12
N ALA A 107 -18.19 -0.83 16.87
CA ALA A 107 -18.29 -2.05 16.07
C ALA A 107 -17.32 -3.13 16.54
N SER A 108 -16.12 -2.75 16.98
CA SER A 108 -15.19 -3.65 17.67
C SER A 108 -14.09 -2.85 18.38
N PRO A 109 -14.23 -2.58 19.69
CA PRO A 109 -13.28 -1.74 20.43
C PRO A 109 -11.85 -2.23 20.33
N ALA A 110 -11.64 -3.54 20.48
CA ALA A 110 -10.31 -4.13 20.48
C ALA A 110 -9.54 -3.92 19.17
N ILE A 111 -10.22 -3.85 18.02
CA ILE A 111 -9.54 -3.61 16.73
C ILE A 111 -8.94 -2.20 16.71
N THR A 112 -9.71 -1.19 17.12
CA THR A 112 -9.23 0.20 17.16
C THR A 112 -8.16 0.40 18.23
N GLU A 113 -8.39 -0.10 19.44
CA GLU A 113 -7.45 0.09 20.57
C GLU A 113 -6.12 -0.62 20.31
N LEU A 114 -6.14 -1.83 19.73
CA LEU A 114 -4.91 -2.56 19.43
C LEU A 114 -4.08 -1.84 18.35
N GLU A 115 -4.72 -1.31 17.31
CA GLU A 115 -4.02 -0.55 16.28
C GLU A 115 -3.32 0.69 16.86
N ILE A 116 -4.00 1.45 17.73
CA ILE A 116 -3.43 2.62 18.42
C ILE A 116 -2.15 2.24 19.17
N VAL A 117 -2.20 1.15 19.96
CA VAL A 117 -1.05 0.68 20.74
C VAL A 117 0.10 0.22 19.84
N MET A 118 -0.20 -0.56 18.78
CA MET A 118 0.83 -1.03 17.85
C MET A 118 1.49 0.12 17.09
N MET A 119 0.72 1.11 16.65
CA MET A 119 1.27 2.28 15.95
C MET A 119 2.15 3.14 16.87
N ASP A 120 1.79 3.28 18.15
CA ASP A 120 2.66 3.93 19.14
C ASP A 120 3.96 3.14 19.37
N TRP A 121 3.92 1.80 19.38
CA TRP A 121 5.14 1.00 19.45
C TRP A 121 6.03 1.19 18.23
N LEU A 122 5.45 1.37 17.03
CA LEU A 122 6.23 1.67 15.82
C LEU A 122 6.86 3.08 15.85
N VAL A 123 6.18 4.07 16.43
CA VAL A 123 6.75 5.41 16.68
C VAL A 123 8.00 5.29 17.55
N ASP A 124 7.92 4.53 18.64
CA ASP A 124 9.05 4.30 19.55
C ASP A 124 10.18 3.51 18.85
N LEU A 125 9.84 2.45 18.10
CA LEU A 125 10.79 1.59 17.40
C LEU A 125 11.59 2.32 16.32
N PHE A 126 10.94 3.21 15.56
CA PHE A 126 11.58 4.01 14.52
C PHE A 126 12.22 5.31 15.05
N GLY A 127 12.09 5.59 16.35
CA GLY A 127 12.60 6.83 16.94
C GLY A 127 11.94 8.09 16.36
N LEU A 128 10.66 7.99 15.98
CA LEU A 128 9.92 9.11 15.40
C LEU A 128 9.63 10.18 16.47
N PRO A 129 9.52 11.46 16.09
CA PRO A 129 9.13 12.53 17.01
C PRO A 129 7.82 12.24 17.76
N ALA A 130 7.78 12.60 19.05
CA ALA A 130 6.66 12.29 19.94
C ALA A 130 5.28 12.79 19.47
N HIS A 131 5.23 13.80 18.58
CA HIS A 131 3.98 14.29 18.02
C HIS A 131 3.33 13.32 17.01
N PHE A 132 4.02 12.26 16.57
CA PHE A 132 3.44 11.17 15.78
C PHE A 132 2.72 10.11 16.63
N SER A 133 2.95 10.09 17.95
CA SER A 133 2.23 9.17 18.85
C SER A 133 0.82 9.67 19.15
N HIS A 134 -0.11 8.73 19.32
CA HIS A 134 -1.46 8.99 19.81
C HIS A 134 -1.47 9.63 21.21
N LYS A 135 -0.45 9.36 22.04
CA LYS A 135 -0.27 9.99 23.36
C LYS A 135 -0.14 11.50 23.28
N SER A 136 0.20 12.06 22.11
CA SER A 136 0.27 13.51 21.89
C SER A 136 -1.11 14.20 21.91
N GLY A 137 -2.19 13.44 21.72
CA GLY A 137 -3.56 13.95 21.61
C GLY A 137 -3.86 14.75 20.34
N LYS A 138 -2.90 14.90 19.41
CA LYS A 138 -3.06 15.64 18.15
C LYS A 138 -2.60 14.86 16.91
N GLY A 139 -1.58 14.01 17.06
CA GLY A 139 -1.14 13.09 16.01
C GLY A 139 -1.50 11.64 16.34
N GLY A 140 -1.04 10.74 15.48
CA GLY A 140 -1.28 9.31 15.58
C GLY A 140 -0.89 8.61 14.28
N GLY A 141 -0.75 7.29 14.35
CA GLY A 141 -0.56 6.41 13.21
C GLY A 141 -1.82 5.63 12.89
N VAL A 142 -2.02 5.27 11.63
CA VAL A 142 -3.14 4.43 11.19
C VAL A 142 -2.63 3.44 10.16
N LEU A 143 -3.13 2.21 10.21
CA LEU A 143 -2.81 1.21 9.19
C LEU A 143 -3.53 1.55 7.88
N GLN A 144 -2.80 1.45 6.78
CA GLN A 144 -3.32 1.63 5.43
C GLN A 144 -2.95 0.41 4.60
N SER A 145 -3.74 0.12 3.56
CA SER A 145 -3.52 -1.04 2.70
C SER A 145 -2.21 -0.96 1.90
N SER A 146 -1.74 0.24 1.57
CA SER A 146 -0.51 0.43 0.81
C SER A 146 0.10 1.82 1.02
N ALA A 147 1.39 1.96 0.71
CA ALA A 147 2.04 3.28 0.65
C ALA A 147 1.39 4.21 -0.40
N SER A 148 0.81 3.65 -1.47
CA SER A 148 0.08 4.45 -2.46
C SER A 148 -1.16 5.12 -1.87
N ASP A 149 -1.88 4.42 -0.98
CA ASP A 149 -3.03 4.97 -0.28
C ASP A 149 -2.61 6.03 0.74
N CYS A 150 -1.49 5.83 1.45
CA CYS A 150 -0.92 6.85 2.34
C CYS A 150 -0.61 8.17 1.58
N VAL A 151 0.01 8.08 0.41
CA VAL A 151 0.30 9.25 -0.44
C VAL A 151 -1.00 9.92 -0.88
N LEU A 152 -1.99 9.16 -1.34
CA LEU A 152 -3.28 9.70 -1.75
C LEU A 152 -4.01 10.38 -0.58
N VAL A 153 -4.10 9.73 0.58
CA VAL A 153 -4.78 10.27 1.77
C VAL A 153 -4.11 11.56 2.26
N SER A 154 -2.77 11.57 2.35
CA SER A 154 -2.04 12.77 2.78
C SER A 154 -2.18 13.92 1.77
N MET A 155 -2.17 13.62 0.46
CA MET A 155 -2.38 14.63 -0.58
C MET A 155 -3.82 15.17 -0.57
N LEU A 156 -4.83 14.33 -0.35
CA LEU A 156 -6.23 14.75 -0.20
C LEU A 156 -6.41 15.67 1.01
N ALA A 157 -5.79 15.34 2.15
CA ALA A 157 -5.81 16.17 3.35
C ALA A 157 -5.14 17.53 3.10
N ALA A 158 -3.96 17.53 2.48
CA ALA A 158 -3.25 18.77 2.11
C ALA A 158 -4.06 19.62 1.12
N ARG A 159 -4.69 18.99 0.12
CA ARG A 159 -5.54 19.64 -0.87
C ARG A 159 -6.74 20.32 -0.22
N HIS A 160 -7.45 19.61 0.67
CA HIS A 160 -8.58 20.18 1.41
C HIS A 160 -8.13 21.39 2.25
N ARG A 161 -6.99 21.25 2.95
CA ARG A 161 -6.43 22.35 3.73
C ARG A 161 -6.07 23.57 2.87
N ALA A 162 -5.47 23.35 1.70
CA ALA A 162 -5.09 24.42 0.77
C ALA A 162 -6.31 25.14 0.18
N ILE A 163 -7.38 24.40 -0.16
CA ILE A 163 -8.65 24.97 -0.60
C ILE A 163 -9.22 25.90 0.47
N GLU A 164 -9.31 25.44 1.72
CA GLU A 164 -9.82 26.26 2.82
C GLU A 164 -8.97 27.52 3.07
N LEU A 165 -7.65 27.40 2.95
CA LEU A 165 -6.72 28.52 3.13
C LEU A 165 -6.82 29.56 2.02
N HIS A 166 -7.10 29.16 0.78
CA HIS A 166 -7.00 30.06 -0.39
C HIS A 166 -8.34 30.42 -1.04
N LYS A 167 -9.46 29.80 -0.70
CA LYS A 167 -10.77 30.09 -1.33
C LYS A 167 -11.20 31.55 -1.24
N HIS A 168 -10.77 32.26 -0.19
CA HIS A 168 -11.04 33.69 -0.01
C HIS A 168 -10.44 34.56 -1.14
N ARG A 169 -9.38 34.09 -1.81
CA ARG A 169 -8.75 34.78 -2.96
C ARG A 169 -9.62 34.74 -4.22
N PHE A 170 -10.62 33.86 -4.26
CA PHE A 170 -11.42 33.56 -5.44
C PHE A 170 -12.92 33.73 -5.19
N LEU A 171 -13.32 34.55 -4.21
CA LEU A 171 -14.75 34.77 -3.88
C LEU A 171 -15.57 35.39 -5.03
N GLY A 172 -14.91 36.01 -6.01
CA GLY A 172 -15.56 36.53 -7.22
C GLY A 172 -15.85 35.46 -8.28
N GLU A 173 -15.33 34.25 -8.12
CA GLU A 173 -15.56 33.12 -9.02
C GLU A 173 -16.87 32.40 -8.67
N GLY A 174 -17.53 31.81 -9.67
CA GLY A 174 -18.77 31.05 -9.44
C GLY A 174 -18.58 29.80 -8.55
N ASN A 175 -17.36 29.26 -8.51
CA ASN A 175 -16.97 28.20 -7.58
C ASN A 175 -15.53 28.46 -7.06
N PRO A 176 -15.38 29.11 -5.89
CA PRO A 176 -14.07 29.44 -5.33
C PRO A 176 -13.20 28.22 -5.02
N GLU A 177 -13.80 27.07 -4.67
CA GLU A 177 -13.05 25.85 -4.36
C GLU A 177 -12.44 25.24 -5.62
N ALA A 178 -13.23 25.14 -6.69
CA ALA A 178 -12.74 24.67 -7.99
C ALA A 178 -11.69 25.63 -8.57
N ALA A 179 -11.85 26.94 -8.33
CA ALA A 179 -10.86 27.94 -8.71
C ALA A 179 -9.53 27.71 -7.96
N VAL A 180 -9.54 27.46 -6.65
CA VAL A 180 -8.30 27.11 -5.93
C VAL A 180 -7.71 25.82 -6.47
N LEU A 181 -8.52 24.77 -6.64
CA LEU A 181 -8.08 23.45 -7.12
C LEU A 181 -7.31 23.57 -8.43
N SER A 182 -7.79 24.38 -9.38
CA SER A 182 -7.14 24.57 -10.67
C SER A 182 -5.78 25.27 -10.58
N HIS A 183 -5.40 25.85 -9.44
CA HIS A 183 -4.11 26.48 -9.19
C HIS A 183 -3.16 25.64 -8.32
N LEU A 184 -3.64 24.55 -7.71
CA LEU A 184 -2.82 23.71 -6.84
C LEU A 184 -1.73 22.96 -7.62
N VAL A 185 -0.53 22.93 -7.06
CA VAL A 185 0.63 22.18 -7.59
C VAL A 185 1.33 21.38 -6.48
N ALA A 186 1.55 20.09 -6.75
CA ALA A 186 2.31 19.16 -5.92
C ALA A 186 3.68 18.89 -6.52
N TYR A 187 4.65 18.55 -5.68
CA TYR A 187 6.04 18.32 -6.07
C TYR A 187 6.55 16.97 -5.58
N ALA A 188 7.44 16.35 -6.35
CA ALA A 188 8.23 15.20 -5.92
C ALA A 188 9.51 15.09 -6.75
N SER A 189 10.39 14.16 -6.39
CA SER A 189 11.60 13.84 -7.14
C SER A 189 11.26 13.29 -8.53
N THR A 190 12.15 13.47 -9.52
CA THR A 190 12.08 12.72 -10.80
C THR A 190 12.20 11.20 -10.60
N LEU A 191 12.74 10.76 -9.46
CA LEU A 191 12.86 9.35 -9.06
C LEU A 191 11.76 8.89 -8.08
N ALA A 192 10.77 9.75 -7.78
CA ALA A 192 9.67 9.40 -6.89
C ALA A 192 8.88 8.19 -7.41
N HIS A 193 8.30 7.41 -6.50
CA HIS A 193 7.47 6.28 -6.93
C HIS A 193 6.24 6.75 -7.72
N SER A 194 5.84 5.98 -8.74
CA SER A 194 4.71 6.33 -9.64
C SER A 194 3.38 6.57 -8.92
N CYS A 195 3.25 6.15 -7.66
CA CYS A 195 2.08 6.43 -6.83
C CYS A 195 1.88 7.93 -6.56
N VAL A 196 2.93 8.75 -6.56
CA VAL A 196 2.81 10.20 -6.33
C VAL A 196 2.17 10.89 -7.54
N GLU A 197 2.60 10.52 -8.75
CA GLU A 197 1.97 10.99 -9.98
C GLU A 197 0.51 10.51 -10.06
N LYS A 198 0.27 9.22 -9.77
CA LYS A 198 -1.08 8.66 -9.71
C LYS A 198 -1.98 9.41 -8.71
N ALA A 199 -1.48 9.72 -7.52
CA ALA A 199 -2.22 10.48 -6.52
C ALA A 199 -2.53 11.91 -7.01
N SER A 200 -1.57 12.56 -7.67
CA SER A 200 -1.76 13.89 -8.28
C SER A 200 -2.87 13.88 -9.33
N MET A 201 -2.90 12.85 -10.18
CA MET A 201 -3.95 12.66 -11.18
C MET A 201 -5.33 12.46 -10.54
N ILE A 202 -5.44 11.57 -9.54
CA ILE A 202 -6.70 11.31 -8.81
C ILE A 202 -7.17 12.57 -8.06
N CYS A 203 -6.23 13.37 -7.57
CA CYS A 203 -6.53 14.62 -6.87
C CYS A 203 -6.87 15.79 -7.79
N PHE A 204 -6.71 15.65 -9.11
CA PHE A 204 -6.86 16.71 -10.11
C PHE A 204 -5.97 17.94 -9.86
N VAL A 205 -4.73 17.71 -9.45
CA VAL A 205 -3.74 18.77 -9.20
C VAL A 205 -2.61 18.72 -10.21
N LYS A 206 -1.94 19.87 -10.43
CA LYS A 206 -0.70 19.88 -11.22
C LYS A 206 0.40 19.15 -10.47
N PHE A 207 1.30 18.51 -11.21
CA PHE A 207 2.44 17.79 -10.65
C PHE A 207 3.72 18.29 -11.32
N HIS A 208 4.70 18.69 -10.51
CA HIS A 208 5.98 19.21 -10.97
C HIS A 208 7.10 18.35 -10.36
N GLN A 209 7.85 17.67 -11.23
CA GLN A 209 8.98 16.86 -10.80
C GLN A 209 10.24 17.72 -10.64
N ILE A 210 10.97 17.47 -9.56
CA ILE A 210 12.21 18.16 -9.20
C ILE A 210 13.38 17.24 -9.50
N GLU A 211 14.36 17.75 -10.23
CA GLU A 211 15.58 17.01 -10.55
C GLU A 211 16.36 16.62 -9.29
N THR A 212 17.00 15.46 -9.39
CA THR A 212 17.87 14.94 -8.31
C THR A 212 19.32 15.33 -8.53
N ASP A 213 20.09 15.34 -7.44
CA ASP A 213 21.53 15.49 -7.51
C ASP A 213 22.23 14.17 -7.89
N GLU A 214 23.56 14.21 -7.91
CA GLU A 214 24.43 13.05 -8.18
C GLU A 214 24.28 11.89 -7.19
N ASN A 215 23.72 12.13 -6.01
CA ASN A 215 23.40 11.11 -5.02
C ASN A 215 21.94 10.64 -5.12
N HIS A 216 21.26 10.99 -6.21
CA HIS A 216 19.84 10.71 -6.43
C HIS A 216 18.92 11.31 -5.36
N ALA A 217 19.36 12.37 -4.68
CA ALA A 217 18.55 13.08 -3.68
C ALA A 217 17.86 14.29 -4.29
N MET A 218 16.63 14.58 -3.87
CA MET A 218 15.94 15.80 -4.30
C MET A 218 16.67 17.03 -3.74
N ASN A 219 17.06 17.95 -4.62
CA ASN A 219 17.79 19.15 -4.21
C ASN A 219 16.84 20.23 -3.66
N GLY A 220 17.06 20.64 -2.40
CA GLY A 220 16.24 21.66 -1.74
C GLY A 220 16.28 23.05 -2.40
N SER A 221 17.41 23.43 -3.00
CA SER A 221 17.51 24.70 -3.75
C SER A 221 16.71 24.65 -5.05
N ALA A 222 16.74 23.52 -5.77
CA ALA A 222 15.94 23.32 -6.97
C ALA A 222 14.45 23.32 -6.66
N LEU A 223 14.04 22.65 -5.58
CA LEU A 223 12.67 22.70 -5.08
C LEU A 223 12.24 24.14 -4.75
N ASN A 224 13.07 24.90 -4.04
CA ASN A 224 12.74 26.28 -3.70
C ASN A 224 12.59 27.16 -4.96
N SER A 225 13.49 27.02 -5.94
CA SER A 225 13.37 27.73 -7.22
C SER A 225 12.09 27.38 -7.98
N ALA A 226 11.72 26.09 -8.03
CA ALA A 226 10.48 25.65 -8.67
C ALA A 226 9.24 26.24 -7.98
N ILE A 227 9.21 26.21 -6.64
CA ILE A 227 8.13 26.80 -5.83
C ILE A 227 8.01 28.31 -6.12
N GLU A 228 9.12 29.04 -6.14
CA GLU A 228 9.12 30.48 -6.44
C GLU A 228 8.65 30.79 -7.86
N GLU A 229 9.04 29.98 -8.85
CA GLU A 229 8.61 30.15 -10.23
C GLU A 229 7.12 29.89 -10.40
N ASP A 230 6.61 28.82 -9.77
CA ASP A 230 5.19 28.47 -9.85
C ASP A 230 4.32 29.48 -9.09
N MET A 231 4.78 30.03 -7.96
CA MET A 231 4.11 31.15 -7.31
C MET A 231 4.05 32.40 -8.20
N LYS A 232 5.11 32.71 -8.97
CA LYS A 232 5.11 33.83 -9.94
C LYS A 232 4.10 33.61 -11.07
N LYS A 233 3.83 32.35 -11.44
CA LYS A 233 2.77 31.96 -12.40
C LYS A 233 1.37 31.97 -11.79
N GLY A 234 1.22 32.34 -10.51
CA GLY A 234 -0.06 32.34 -9.79
C GLY A 234 -0.51 30.97 -9.28
N LEU A 235 0.34 29.95 -9.39
CA LEU A 235 0.06 28.63 -8.81
C LEU A 235 0.21 28.66 -7.29
N ILE A 236 -0.37 27.64 -6.65
CA ILE A 236 -0.42 27.48 -5.19
C ILE A 236 0.30 26.17 -4.85
N PRO A 237 1.58 26.24 -4.46
CA PRO A 237 2.30 25.11 -3.86
C PRO A 237 1.55 24.60 -2.64
N PHE A 238 1.24 23.29 -2.58
CA PHE A 238 0.47 22.75 -1.46
C PHE A 238 0.96 21.42 -0.89
N TYR A 239 1.76 20.66 -1.63
CA TYR A 239 2.22 19.34 -1.21
C TYR A 239 3.59 19.02 -1.80
N VAL A 240 4.47 18.43 -1.00
CA VAL A 240 5.76 17.89 -1.44
C VAL A 240 5.85 16.46 -0.93
N SER A 241 6.13 15.52 -1.83
CA SER A 241 6.48 14.15 -1.46
C SER A 241 8.01 14.03 -1.43
N SER A 242 8.56 13.63 -0.29
CA SER A 242 9.99 13.35 -0.14
C SER A 242 10.18 11.86 0.10
N ASP A 243 10.86 11.19 -0.82
CA ASP A 243 11.14 9.76 -0.75
C ASP A 243 12.45 9.49 0.00
N CYS A 244 12.38 8.62 1.01
CA CYS A 244 13.56 8.03 1.65
C CYS A 244 13.76 6.63 1.05
N CYS A 245 14.72 6.51 0.12
CA CYS A 245 15.00 5.35 -0.74
C CYS A 245 14.10 5.26 -1.98
N HIS A 246 14.67 5.57 -3.15
CA HIS A 246 13.99 5.43 -4.44
C HIS A 246 13.97 3.97 -4.90
N VAL A 247 12.92 3.58 -5.63
CA VAL A 247 12.94 2.34 -6.41
C VAL A 247 13.97 2.54 -7.51
N GLY A 248 15.16 1.96 -7.37
CA GLY A 248 16.18 2.03 -8.42
C GLY A 248 15.59 1.59 -9.76
N SER A 249 15.98 2.26 -10.84
CA SER A 249 15.60 1.88 -12.20
C SER A 249 16.22 0.51 -12.54
N VAL A 250 15.51 -0.59 -12.28
CA VAL A 250 15.92 -1.94 -12.70
C VAL A 250 15.54 -2.22 -14.17
N LEU A 251 15.22 -1.18 -14.95
CA LEU A 251 14.85 -1.32 -16.36
C LEU A 251 15.47 -0.21 -17.21
N HIS A 252 16.72 -0.41 -17.59
CA HIS A 252 17.26 0.03 -18.89
C HIS A 252 18.20 -1.06 -19.43
#